data_AF-A0A2V9QML0-F1
#
_entry.id   AF-A0A2V9QML0-F1
#
_cell.length_a   1.000
_cell.length_b   1.000
_cell.length_c   1.000
_cell.angle_alpha   90.00
_cell.angle_beta   90.00
_cell.angle_gamma   90.00
#
_symmetry.space_group_name_H-M   'P 1'
#
loop_
_entity.id
_entity.type
_entity.pdbx_description
1 polymer ?
#
loop_
_entity_poly.entity_id
_entity_poly.type
_entity_poly.pdbx_seq_one_letter_code
_entity_poly.pdbx_strand_id
1 'polypeptide(L)'
;MTLAELGALTKTLAKWLAATTSLIFALSRFLPSGRPGAYGIVEDSWIQMLHTAFAERLQFGRDIVFPFGPWGFLYGGYHPATYSISVVIWAVLAAVFWWAAWRVVTHFFKNPLVSWSWMMVFIGLASISPFLNMDVRLTAWPLLLLLLHFSVEERPFTVTQAMLVISLALLSLIKHSIFTIAVVTVLIIAADNVLRQRRFPWIVLAFTGG
;
A
#
# COMPACT_ATOMS: atom_id res chain seq x y z
N MET A 1 -33.09 20.23 19.66
CA MET A 1 -32.12 19.98 18.57
C MET A 1 -32.41 20.97 17.46
N THR A 2 -31.48 21.87 17.15
CA THR A 2 -31.67 22.90 16.13
C THR A 2 -31.42 22.34 14.73
N LEU A 3 -31.99 22.95 13.67
CA LEU A 3 -31.75 22.56 12.27
C LEU A 3 -30.25 22.50 11.92
N ALA A 4 -29.44 23.37 12.55
CA ALA A 4 -27.98 23.39 12.39
C ALA A 4 -27.29 22.15 13.00
N GLU A 5 -27.72 21.72 14.19
CA GLU A 5 -27.21 20.50 14.84
C GLU A 5 -27.55 19.25 14.03
N LEU A 6 -28.77 19.19 13.46
CA LEU A 6 -29.20 18.09 12.60
C LEU A 6 -28.36 18.04 11.30
N GLY A 7 -28.07 19.20 10.71
CA GLY A 7 -27.20 19.32 9.54
C GLY A 7 -25.74 18.95 9.81
N ALA A 8 -25.21 19.26 11.00
CA ALA A 8 -23.86 18.87 11.40
C ALA A 8 -23.77 17.35 11.65
N LEU A 9 -24.76 16.78 12.33
CA LEU A 9 -24.80 15.35 12.66
C LEU A 9 -24.93 14.49 11.39
N THR A 10 -25.77 14.89 10.44
CA THR A 10 -25.90 14.19 9.15
C THR A 10 -24.60 14.22 8.33
N LYS A 11 -23.88 15.34 8.29
CA LYS A 11 -22.58 15.43 7.61
C LYS A 11 -21.52 14.55 8.26
N THR A 12 -21.48 14.52 9.59
CA THR A 12 -20.56 13.65 10.34
C THR A 12 -20.88 12.18 10.09
N LEU A 13 -22.15 11.78 10.16
CA LEU A 13 -22.57 10.41 9.85
C LEU A 13 -22.21 10.02 8.40
N ALA A 14 -22.47 10.89 7.43
CA ALA A 14 -22.12 10.62 6.03
C ALA A 14 -20.60 10.43 5.85
N LYS A 15 -19.79 11.21 6.56
CA LYS A 15 -18.32 11.06 6.54
C LYS A 15 -17.87 9.74 7.14
N TRP A 16 -18.47 9.31 8.26
CA TRP A 16 -18.17 8.02 8.87
C TRP A 16 -18.60 6.86 7.98
N LEU A 17 -19.79 6.91 7.39
CA LEU A 17 -20.26 5.89 6.45
C LEU A 17 -19.34 5.80 5.22
N ALA A 18 -18.93 6.94 4.65
CA ALA A 18 -17.98 6.98 3.55
C ALA A 18 -16.62 6.36 3.93
N ALA A 19 -16.09 6.69 5.10
CA ALA A 19 -14.85 6.15 5.61
C ALA A 19 -14.95 4.62 5.81
N THR A 20 -15.96 4.15 6.53
CA THR A 20 -16.14 2.73 6.85
C THR A 20 -16.36 1.88 5.61
N THR A 21 -17.24 2.32 4.69
CA THR A 21 -17.53 1.56 3.46
C THR A 21 -16.31 1.49 2.53
N SER A 22 -15.55 2.59 2.39
CA SER A 22 -14.30 2.57 1.60
C SER A 22 -13.20 1.73 2.25
N LEU A 23 -13.14 1.65 3.59
CA LEU A 23 -12.20 0.76 4.30
C LEU A 23 -12.55 -0.71 4.07
N ILE A 24 -13.82 -1.07 4.20
CA ILE A 24 -14.31 -2.43 3.89
C ILE A 24 -13.99 -2.78 2.43
N PHE A 25 -14.15 -1.82 1.52
CA PHE A 25 -13.80 -2.01 0.11
C PHE A 25 -12.28 -2.18 -0.09
N ALA A 26 -11.43 -1.42 0.60
CA ALA A 26 -9.98 -1.61 0.55
C ALA A 26 -9.57 -3.01 1.02
N LEU A 27 -10.11 -3.45 2.16
CA LEU A 27 -9.85 -4.78 2.70
C LEU A 27 -10.31 -5.88 1.74
N SER A 28 -11.51 -5.78 1.17
CA SER A 28 -12.02 -6.80 0.25
C SER A 28 -11.21 -6.91 -1.06
N ARG A 29 -10.52 -5.84 -1.46
CA ARG A 29 -9.71 -5.79 -2.68
C ARG A 29 -8.25 -6.20 -2.47
N PHE A 30 -7.69 -5.92 -1.31
CA PHE A 30 -6.26 -6.10 -1.03
C PHE A 30 -5.97 -7.47 -0.41
N LEU A 31 -6.90 -8.00 0.40
CA LEU A 31 -6.71 -9.31 1.01
C LEU A 31 -6.62 -10.41 -0.06
N PRO A 32 -5.69 -11.37 0.09
CA PRO A 32 -5.56 -12.48 -0.85
C PRO A 32 -6.81 -13.36 -0.84
N SER A 33 -7.28 -13.75 -2.01
CA SER A 33 -8.35 -14.73 -2.13
C SER A 33 -7.86 -16.07 -1.60
N GLY A 34 -8.57 -16.69 -0.66
CA GLY A 34 -8.26 -18.03 -0.13
C GLY A 34 -8.48 -19.17 -1.15
N ARG A 35 -8.60 -18.84 -2.44
CA ARG A 35 -8.73 -19.81 -3.53
C ARG A 35 -7.41 -19.85 -4.28
N PRO A 36 -6.91 -21.05 -4.64
CA PRO A 36 -5.83 -21.17 -5.61
C PRO A 36 -6.22 -20.40 -6.87
N GLY A 37 -5.40 -19.43 -7.26
CA GLY A 37 -5.59 -18.77 -8.55
C GLY A 37 -5.34 -19.75 -9.68
N ALA A 38 -5.97 -19.53 -10.82
CA ALA A 38 -5.64 -20.20 -12.06
C ALA A 38 -4.85 -19.21 -12.92
N TYR A 39 -3.62 -18.90 -12.52
CA TYR A 39 -2.80 -17.90 -13.22
C TYR A 39 -2.16 -18.48 -14.50
N GLY A 40 -2.05 -19.82 -14.57
CA GLY A 40 -1.39 -20.55 -15.63
C GLY A 40 -0.33 -21.49 -15.02
N ILE A 41 0.01 -22.58 -15.70
CA ILE A 41 0.93 -23.59 -15.14
C ILE A 41 2.29 -22.98 -14.80
N VAL A 42 2.80 -22.09 -15.65
CA VAL A 42 4.09 -21.43 -15.43
C VAL A 42 3.99 -20.45 -14.25
N GLU A 43 2.96 -19.61 -14.24
CA GLU A 43 2.70 -18.63 -13.20
C GLU A 43 2.53 -19.27 -11.83
N ASP A 44 1.69 -20.29 -11.76
CA ASP A 44 1.42 -21.03 -10.54
C ASP A 44 2.70 -21.72 -10.04
N SER A 45 3.55 -22.24 -10.93
CA SER A 45 4.79 -22.93 -10.53
C SER A 45 5.78 -22.02 -9.80
N TRP A 46 6.06 -20.82 -10.33
CA TRP A 46 7.00 -19.91 -9.68
C TRP A 46 6.37 -19.19 -8.49
N ILE A 47 5.05 -18.93 -8.50
CA ILE A 47 4.34 -18.40 -7.33
C ILE A 47 4.40 -19.40 -6.17
N GLN A 48 4.15 -20.69 -6.42
CA GLN A 48 4.25 -21.74 -5.41
C GLN A 48 5.70 -21.91 -4.93
N MET A 49 6.69 -21.83 -5.82
CA MET A 49 8.10 -21.81 -5.44
C MET A 49 8.42 -20.69 -4.44
N LEU A 50 7.84 -19.49 -4.58
CA LEU A 50 8.05 -18.39 -3.62
C LEU A 50 7.47 -18.71 -2.24
N HIS A 51 6.29 -19.36 -2.18
CA HIS A 51 5.73 -19.82 -0.92
C HIS A 51 6.59 -20.91 -0.26
N THR A 52 7.07 -21.89 -1.04
CA THR A 52 7.97 -22.94 -0.56
C THR A 52 9.29 -22.37 -0.06
N ALA A 53 9.89 -21.42 -0.79
CA ALA A 53 11.13 -20.77 -0.40
C ALA A 53 11.03 -20.10 0.97
N PHE A 54 9.90 -19.43 1.25
CA PHE A 54 9.64 -18.86 2.56
C PHE A 54 9.42 -19.95 3.64
N ALA A 55 8.62 -20.97 3.33
CA ALA A 55 8.30 -22.04 4.27
C ALA A 55 9.54 -22.85 4.69
N GLU A 56 10.44 -23.11 3.74
CA GLU A 56 11.69 -23.84 3.95
C GLU A 56 12.87 -22.94 4.35
N ARG A 57 12.64 -21.63 4.51
CA ARG A 57 13.64 -20.63 4.92
C ARG A 57 14.85 -20.56 3.98
N LEU A 58 14.61 -20.72 2.67
CA LEU A 58 15.63 -20.58 1.64
C LEU A 58 16.10 -19.13 1.53
N GLN A 59 17.41 -18.93 1.36
CA GLN A 59 18.00 -17.60 1.27
C GLN A 59 18.12 -17.13 -0.17
N PHE A 60 17.40 -16.06 -0.52
CA PHE A 60 17.52 -15.38 -1.81
C PHE A 60 18.94 -14.79 -1.96
N GLY A 61 19.56 -15.02 -3.11
CA GLY A 61 20.96 -14.67 -3.40
C GLY A 61 21.99 -15.73 -3.01
N ARG A 62 21.62 -16.76 -2.23
CA ARG A 62 22.48 -17.92 -1.92
C ARG A 62 21.90 -19.22 -2.45
N ASP A 63 20.66 -19.52 -2.06
CA ASP A 63 19.94 -20.75 -2.43
C ASP A 63 19.07 -20.54 -3.68
N ILE A 64 18.56 -19.32 -3.89
CA ILE A 64 17.68 -18.99 -5.02
C ILE A 64 18.14 -17.68 -5.67
N VAL A 65 18.30 -17.69 -7.00
CA VAL A 65 18.52 -16.47 -7.80
C VAL A 65 17.26 -16.22 -8.62
N PHE A 66 16.43 -15.27 -8.18
CA PHE A 66 15.16 -14.92 -8.80
C PHE A 66 14.88 -13.41 -8.59
N PRO A 67 14.12 -12.71 -9.46
CA PRO A 67 13.91 -11.26 -9.34
C PRO A 67 13.00 -10.85 -8.17
N PHE A 68 12.53 -11.81 -7.37
CA PHE A 68 11.75 -11.61 -6.16
C PHE A 68 12.65 -11.75 -4.93
N GLY A 69 12.24 -11.12 -3.83
CA GLY A 69 12.94 -11.22 -2.56
C GLY A 69 12.27 -12.17 -1.57
N PRO A 70 12.71 -12.16 -0.30
CA PRO A 70 12.22 -13.06 0.76
C PRO A 70 10.71 -12.98 1.01
N TRP A 71 10.09 -11.83 0.75
CA TRP A 71 8.65 -11.61 0.87
C TRP A 71 7.90 -11.79 -0.44
N GLY A 72 8.54 -12.38 -1.47
CA GLY A 72 7.98 -12.58 -2.80
C GLY A 72 6.65 -13.34 -2.80
N PHE A 73 6.41 -14.22 -1.83
CA PHE A 73 5.15 -14.95 -1.68
C PHE A 73 3.93 -14.05 -1.44
N LEU A 74 4.13 -12.79 -1.05
CA LEU A 74 3.04 -11.80 -0.94
C LEU A 74 2.52 -11.33 -2.31
N TYR A 75 3.24 -11.63 -3.39
CA TYR A 75 2.85 -11.25 -4.75
C TYR A 75 1.57 -11.93 -5.24
N GLY A 76 1.23 -13.10 -4.70
CA GLY A 76 0.01 -13.80 -5.08
C GLY A 76 0.06 -15.27 -4.72
N GLY A 77 -0.99 -15.99 -5.10
CA GLY A 77 -1.10 -17.42 -4.83
C GLY A 77 -1.69 -17.77 -3.47
N TYR A 78 -1.94 -19.06 -3.29
CA TYR A 78 -2.41 -19.64 -2.05
C TYR A 78 -1.49 -20.80 -1.66
N HIS A 79 -0.97 -20.75 -0.44
CA HIS A 79 -0.25 -21.84 0.19
C HIS A 79 -0.59 -21.89 1.69
N PRO A 80 -1.03 -23.03 2.24
CA PRO A 80 -1.51 -23.13 3.62
C PRO A 80 -0.53 -22.59 4.67
N ALA A 81 0.76 -22.84 4.49
CA ALA A 81 1.81 -22.43 5.44
C ALA A 81 2.04 -20.91 5.53
N THR A 82 1.66 -20.14 4.50
CA THR A 82 1.94 -18.70 4.40
C THR A 82 0.68 -17.85 4.28
N TYR A 83 -0.48 -18.48 4.07
CA TYR A 83 -1.75 -17.78 3.85
C TYR A 83 -2.11 -16.83 5.00
N SER A 84 -2.03 -17.28 6.25
CA SER A 84 -2.35 -16.46 7.42
C SER A 84 -1.45 -15.22 7.51
N ILE A 85 -0.15 -15.39 7.22
CA ILE A 85 0.83 -14.31 7.18
C ILE A 85 0.47 -13.31 6.07
N SER A 86 0.16 -13.81 4.87
CA SER A 86 -0.28 -12.96 3.75
C SER A 86 -1.52 -12.15 4.09
N VAL A 87 -2.52 -12.76 4.73
CA VAL A 87 -3.76 -12.07 5.13
C VAL A 87 -3.47 -10.96 6.14
N VAL A 88 -2.66 -11.23 7.17
CA VAL A 88 -2.32 -10.25 8.20
C VAL A 88 -1.54 -9.08 7.60
N ILE A 89 -0.51 -9.37 6.81
CA ILE A 89 0.32 -8.33 6.19
C ILE A 89 -0.50 -7.48 5.21
N TRP A 90 -1.28 -8.10 4.34
CA TRP A 90 -2.13 -7.36 3.40
C TRP A 90 -3.23 -6.57 4.10
N ALA A 91 -3.76 -7.03 5.24
CA ALA A 91 -4.70 -6.26 6.04
C ALA A 91 -4.06 -4.98 6.63
N VAL A 92 -2.84 -5.10 7.17
CA VAL A 92 -2.09 -3.94 7.68
C VAL A 92 -1.76 -2.97 6.54
N LEU A 93 -1.25 -3.47 5.41
CA LEU A 93 -0.95 -2.66 4.23
C LEU A 93 -2.20 -1.95 3.68
N ALA A 94 -3.35 -2.64 3.63
CA ALA A 94 -4.61 -2.06 3.20
C ALA A 94 -5.07 -0.95 4.14
N ALA A 95 -4.94 -1.12 5.46
CA ALA A 95 -5.27 -0.10 6.44
C ALA A 95 -4.37 1.15 6.31
N VAL A 96 -3.05 0.95 6.14
CA VAL A 96 -2.09 2.04 5.93
C VAL A 96 -2.40 2.79 4.64
N PHE A 97 -2.62 2.06 3.54
CA PHE A 97 -2.95 2.62 2.24
C PHE A 97 -4.26 3.42 2.31
N TRP A 98 -5.31 2.83 2.89
CA TRP A 98 -6.60 3.49 3.08
C TRP A 98 -6.47 4.76 3.92
N TRP A 99 -5.74 4.72 5.03
CA TRP A 99 -5.56 5.88 5.91
C TRP A 99 -4.86 7.03 5.18
N ALA A 100 -3.79 6.75 4.45
CA ALA A 100 -3.08 7.75 3.67
C ALA A 100 -3.94 8.30 2.52
N ALA A 101 -4.63 7.43 1.78
CA ALA A 101 -5.53 7.84 0.69
C ALA A 101 -6.68 8.72 1.19
N TRP A 102 -7.31 8.33 2.31
CA TRP A 102 -8.38 9.09 2.93
C TRP A 102 -7.92 10.50 3.32
N ARG A 103 -6.71 10.63 3.87
CA ARG A 103 -6.12 11.94 4.18
C ARG A 103 -5.91 12.80 2.94
N VAL A 104 -5.39 12.22 1.85
CA VAL A 104 -5.19 12.95 0.58
C VAL A 104 -6.53 13.39 0.00
N VAL A 105 -7.50 12.48 -0.11
CA VAL A 105 -8.80 12.76 -0.71
C VAL A 105 -9.58 13.80 0.10
N THR A 106 -9.59 13.70 1.43
CA THR A 106 -10.30 14.67 2.28
C THR A 106 -9.60 16.02 2.38
N HIS A 107 -8.31 16.10 2.03
CA HIS A 107 -7.60 17.37 1.86
C HIS A 107 -8.11 18.13 0.62
N PHE A 108 -8.28 17.45 -0.52
CA PHE A 108 -8.78 18.06 -1.75
C PHE A 108 -10.29 18.25 -1.77
N PHE A 109 -11.06 17.32 -1.20
CA PHE A 109 -12.51 17.31 -1.28
C PHE A 109 -13.15 17.39 0.11
N LYS A 110 -13.93 18.46 0.35
CA LYS A 110 -14.68 18.62 1.61
C LYS A 110 -16.05 17.92 1.58
N ASN A 111 -16.55 17.55 0.40
CA ASN A 111 -17.83 16.85 0.24
C ASN A 111 -17.65 15.34 0.51
N PRO A 112 -18.36 14.74 1.48
CA PRO A 112 -18.26 13.32 1.80
C PRO A 112 -18.55 12.38 0.63
N LEU A 113 -19.53 12.70 -0.22
CA LEU A 113 -19.91 11.85 -1.35
C LEU A 113 -18.83 11.84 -2.44
N VAL A 114 -18.27 13.02 -2.74
CA VAL A 114 -17.17 13.14 -3.71
C VAL A 114 -15.93 12.43 -3.18
N SER A 115 -15.63 12.58 -1.88
CA SER A 115 -14.52 11.88 -1.23
C SER A 115 -14.70 10.37 -1.29
N TRP A 116 -15.91 9.88 -1.01
CA TRP A 116 -16.24 8.47 -1.12
C TRP A 116 -16.06 7.94 -2.54
N SER A 117 -16.62 8.62 -3.55
CA SER A 117 -16.48 8.22 -4.95
C SER A 117 -15.02 8.16 -5.38
N TRP A 118 -14.21 9.16 -5.00
CA TRP A 118 -12.78 9.16 -5.27
C TRP A 118 -12.04 8.03 -4.57
N MET A 119 -12.39 7.71 -3.33
CA MET A 119 -11.83 6.56 -2.62
C MET A 119 -12.16 5.25 -3.33
N MET A 120 -13.41 5.04 -3.74
CA MET A 120 -13.82 3.83 -4.46
C MET A 120 -13.09 3.70 -5.80
N VAL A 121 -12.95 4.80 -6.55
CA VAL A 121 -12.19 4.82 -7.81
C VAL A 121 -10.72 4.55 -7.55
N PHE A 122 -10.10 5.22 -6.58
CA PHE A 122 -8.67 5.09 -6.29
C PHE A 122 -8.31 3.67 -5.82
N ILE A 123 -9.07 3.12 -4.87
CA ILE A 123 -8.92 1.73 -4.41
C ILE A 123 -9.22 0.75 -5.55
N GLY A 124 -10.26 1.05 -6.34
CA GLY A 124 -10.63 0.27 -7.52
C GLY A 124 -9.47 0.16 -8.50
N LEU A 125 -8.94 1.29 -8.94
CA LEU A 125 -7.79 1.41 -9.85
C LEU A 125 -6.54 0.72 -9.29
N ALA A 126 -6.18 1.00 -8.03
CA ALA A 126 -5.04 0.36 -7.35
C ALA A 126 -5.21 -1.16 -7.20
N SER A 127 -6.44 -1.67 -7.37
CA SER A 127 -6.74 -3.09 -7.25
C SER A 127 -7.19 -3.73 -8.56
N ILE A 128 -7.15 -3.05 -9.72
CA ILE A 128 -7.57 -3.63 -11.01
C ILE A 128 -6.74 -4.88 -11.29
N SER A 129 -7.44 -6.02 -11.18
CA SER A 129 -7.05 -7.42 -11.42
C SER A 129 -5.69 -7.92 -10.89
N PRO A 130 -5.69 -8.91 -9.97
CA PRO A 130 -4.53 -9.75 -9.68
C PRO A 130 -3.99 -10.52 -10.91
N PHE A 131 -4.82 -10.72 -11.94
CA PHE A 131 -4.49 -11.55 -13.10
C PHE A 131 -3.72 -10.82 -14.18
N LEU A 132 -3.69 -9.49 -14.17
CA LEU A 132 -3.07 -8.72 -15.25
C LEU A 132 -1.79 -7.99 -14.85
N ASN A 133 -1.67 -7.40 -13.64
CA ASN A 133 -0.39 -6.82 -13.18
C ASN A 133 -0.43 -6.47 -11.66
N MET A 134 0.00 -7.37 -10.77
CA MET A 134 0.21 -7.04 -9.35
C MET A 134 1.17 -5.85 -9.17
N ASP A 135 2.06 -5.61 -10.14
CA ASP A 135 2.93 -4.43 -10.18
C ASP A 135 2.14 -3.12 -10.10
N VAL A 136 0.97 -3.01 -10.75
CA VAL A 136 0.13 -1.78 -10.70
C VAL A 136 -0.39 -1.52 -9.29
N ARG A 137 -0.71 -2.59 -8.56
CA ARG A 137 -1.05 -2.46 -7.14
C ARG A 137 0.15 -1.91 -6.39
N LEU A 138 1.30 -2.55 -6.50
CA LEU A 138 2.51 -2.17 -5.76
C LEU A 138 2.98 -0.74 -6.08
N THR A 139 2.81 -0.25 -7.31
CA THR A 139 3.17 1.13 -7.69
C THR A 139 2.22 2.20 -7.14
N ALA A 140 1.04 1.84 -6.62
CA ALA A 140 0.13 2.82 -6.01
C ALA A 140 0.69 3.41 -4.70
N TRP A 141 1.54 2.69 -3.97
CA TRP A 141 2.16 3.12 -2.72
C TRP A 141 3.15 4.27 -2.89
N PRO A 142 4.15 4.19 -3.78
CA PRO A 142 5.07 5.30 -4.01
C PRO A 142 4.35 6.54 -4.55
N LEU A 143 3.34 6.36 -5.43
CA LEU A 143 2.51 7.47 -5.90
C LEU A 143 1.76 8.15 -4.75
N LEU A 144 1.15 7.36 -3.87
CA LEU A 144 0.45 7.89 -2.70
C LEU A 144 1.40 8.62 -1.73
N LEU A 145 2.62 8.11 -1.55
CA LEU A 145 3.65 8.76 -0.74
C LEU A 145 4.05 10.13 -1.32
N LEU A 146 4.24 10.23 -2.64
CA LEU A 146 4.54 11.50 -3.32
C LEU A 146 3.39 12.49 -3.18
N LEU A 147 2.14 12.05 -3.42
CA LEU A 147 0.96 12.90 -3.27
C LEU A 147 0.83 13.44 -1.84
N LEU A 148 1.03 12.58 -0.84
CA LEU A 148 0.97 12.96 0.56
C LEU A 148 2.09 13.94 0.94
N HIS A 149 3.32 13.72 0.46
CA HIS A 149 4.45 14.62 0.70
C HIS A 149 4.27 15.99 0.04
N PHE A 150 3.93 16.05 -1.24
CA PHE A 150 3.85 17.32 -1.96
C PHE A 150 2.53 18.08 -1.78
N SER A 151 1.42 17.39 -1.51
CA SER A 151 0.09 18.03 -1.51
C SER A 151 -0.48 18.26 -0.12
N VAL A 152 -0.14 17.42 0.87
CA VAL A 152 -0.84 17.42 2.16
C VAL A 152 0.06 17.84 3.32
N GLU A 153 1.34 17.46 3.29
CA GLU A 153 2.22 17.60 4.44
C GLU A 153 3.21 18.76 4.29
N GLU A 154 2.98 19.81 5.07
CA GLU A 154 3.95 20.90 5.24
C GLU A 154 5.05 20.56 6.26
N ARG A 155 4.90 19.44 6.98
CA ARG A 155 5.85 18.97 8.00
C ARG A 155 6.86 17.98 7.38
N PRO A 156 8.11 17.97 7.86
CA PRO A 156 9.20 17.23 7.22
C PRO A 156 9.06 15.70 7.36
N PHE A 157 8.34 15.23 8.38
CA PHE A 157 8.11 13.81 8.60
C PHE A 157 6.88 13.60 9.49
N THR A 158 5.88 12.89 8.98
CA THR A 158 4.70 12.50 9.78
C THR A 158 4.67 10.99 10.01
N VAL A 159 3.89 10.57 11.02
CA VAL A 159 3.65 9.15 11.29
C VAL A 159 3.07 8.43 10.07
N THR A 160 2.21 9.09 9.27
CA THR A 160 1.64 8.47 8.06
C THR A 160 2.67 8.29 6.95
N GLN A 161 3.58 9.26 6.75
CA GLN A 161 4.73 9.07 5.85
C GLN A 161 5.60 7.90 6.32
N ALA A 162 5.91 7.84 7.62
CA ALA A 162 6.71 6.75 8.19
C ALA A 162 6.06 5.38 7.93
N MET A 163 4.76 5.24 8.18
CA MET A 163 4.01 4.01 7.93
C MET A 163 4.01 3.62 6.44
N LEU A 164 3.87 4.58 5.53
CA LEU A 164 3.95 4.33 4.09
C LEU A 164 5.36 3.93 3.64
N VAL A 165 6.40 4.55 4.21
CA VAL A 165 7.80 4.24 3.88
C VAL A 165 8.17 2.84 4.37
N ILE A 166 7.76 2.46 5.58
CA ILE A 166 7.93 1.11 6.11
C ILE A 166 7.16 0.11 5.24
N SER A 167 5.92 0.44 4.87
CA SER A 167 5.14 -0.40 3.94
C SER A 167 5.88 -0.56 2.61
N LEU A 168 6.44 0.52 2.07
CA LEU A 168 7.18 0.51 0.81
C LEU A 168 8.49 -0.28 0.91
N ALA A 169 9.19 -0.22 2.04
CA ALA A 169 10.36 -1.05 2.32
C ALA A 169 9.98 -2.54 2.32
N LEU A 170 8.90 -2.93 3.00
CA LEU A 170 8.38 -4.30 2.94
C LEU A 170 8.00 -4.72 1.51
N LEU A 171 7.29 -3.86 0.77
CA LEU A 171 6.91 -4.14 -0.63
C LEU A 171 8.12 -4.24 -1.56
N SER A 172 9.21 -3.52 -1.26
CA SER A 172 10.46 -3.59 -2.03
C SER A 172 11.14 -4.97 -1.95
N LEU A 173 10.90 -5.70 -0.84
CA LEU A 173 11.37 -7.07 -0.64
C LEU A 173 10.52 -8.12 -1.37
N ILE A 174 9.41 -7.71 -2.00
CA ILE A 174 8.60 -8.61 -2.84
C ILE A 174 9.28 -8.76 -4.20
N LYS A 175 9.53 -7.66 -4.91
CA LYS A 175 10.02 -7.66 -6.30
C LYS A 175 11.00 -6.52 -6.55
N HIS A 176 12.09 -6.83 -7.24
CA HIS A 176 13.16 -5.87 -7.52
C HIS A 176 12.70 -4.59 -8.24
N SER A 177 11.73 -4.68 -9.16
CA SER A 177 11.20 -3.50 -9.85
C SER A 177 10.56 -2.48 -8.89
N ILE A 178 9.92 -2.96 -7.81
CA ILE A 178 9.32 -2.10 -6.79
C ILE A 178 10.39 -1.47 -5.91
N PHE A 179 11.47 -2.19 -5.63
CA PHE A 179 12.64 -1.62 -4.96
C PHE A 179 13.22 -0.43 -5.73
N THR A 180 13.42 -0.56 -7.05
CA THR A 180 13.92 0.55 -7.87
C THR A 180 13.00 1.76 -7.80
N ILE A 181 11.68 1.57 -7.92
CA ILE A 181 10.69 2.65 -7.82
C ILE A 181 10.70 3.28 -6.42
N ALA A 182 10.80 2.46 -5.37
CA ALA A 182 10.86 2.92 -3.98
C ALA A 182 12.09 3.79 -3.73
N VAL A 183 13.27 3.35 -4.16
CA VAL A 183 14.52 4.11 -4.05
C VAL A 183 14.40 5.45 -4.75
N VAL A 184 13.92 5.48 -6.00
CA VAL A 184 13.71 6.74 -6.74
C VAL A 184 12.74 7.66 -5.99
N THR A 185 11.64 7.12 -5.47
CA THR A 185 10.63 7.88 -4.71
C THR A 185 11.24 8.51 -3.45
N VAL A 186 11.98 7.72 -2.67
CA VAL A 186 12.65 8.17 -1.44
C VAL A 186 13.71 9.21 -1.75
N LEU A 187 14.47 9.05 -2.84
CA LEU A 187 15.47 10.02 -3.29
C LEU A 187 14.84 11.35 -3.73
N ILE A 188 13.70 11.33 -4.43
CA ILE A 188 12.95 12.54 -4.80
C ILE A 188 12.53 13.31 -3.54
N ILE A 189 11.99 12.62 -2.55
CA ILE A 189 11.54 13.25 -1.29
C ILE A 189 12.74 13.74 -0.46
N ALA A 190 13.83 12.97 -0.42
CA ALA A 190 15.06 13.38 0.25
C ALA A 190 15.67 14.63 -0.40
N ALA A 191 15.71 14.69 -1.73
CA ALA A 191 16.17 15.85 -2.48
C ALA A 191 15.30 17.07 -2.20
N ASP A 192 13.96 16.94 -2.16
CA ASP A 192 13.08 18.05 -1.83
C ASP A 192 13.31 18.56 -0.39
N ASN A 193 13.41 17.66 0.58
CA ASN A 193 13.70 18.00 1.97
C ASN A 193 15.04 18.71 2.16
N VAL A 194 16.08 18.31 1.43
CA VAL A 194 17.42 18.93 1.51
C VAL A 194 17.46 20.25 0.73
N LEU A 195 16.95 20.28 -0.50
CA LEU A 195 17.08 21.43 -1.41
C LEU A 195 16.08 22.55 -1.08
N ARG A 196 14.80 22.21 -0.83
CA ARG A 196 13.76 23.19 -0.52
C ARG A 196 13.69 23.50 0.97
N GLN A 197 13.68 22.46 1.81
CA GLN A 197 13.43 22.64 3.24
C GLN A 197 14.71 22.82 4.08
N ARG A 198 15.91 22.57 3.50
CA ARG A 198 17.21 22.59 4.19
C ARG A 198 17.25 21.74 5.47
N ARG A 199 16.60 20.57 5.44
CA ARG A 199 16.46 19.69 6.61
C ARG A 199 17.04 18.30 6.36
N PHE A 200 17.34 17.60 7.45
CA PHE A 200 17.88 16.24 7.40
C PHE A 200 16.83 15.23 6.90
N PRO A 201 17.16 14.36 5.92
CA PRO A 201 16.18 13.49 5.25
C PRO A 201 15.91 12.21 6.05
N TRP A 202 15.14 12.32 7.14
CA TRP A 202 14.73 11.18 7.99
C TRP A 202 14.04 10.04 7.22
N ILE A 203 13.46 10.34 6.06
CA ILE A 203 12.81 9.35 5.20
C ILE A 203 13.76 8.26 4.70
N VAL A 204 15.06 8.58 4.52
CA VAL A 204 16.07 7.62 4.09
C VAL A 204 16.32 6.60 5.20
N LEU A 205 16.46 7.06 6.45
CA LEU A 205 16.67 6.18 7.60
C LEU A 205 15.47 5.26 7.83
N ALA A 206 14.25 5.78 7.68
CA ALA A 206 13.04 4.99 7.81
C ALA A 206 12.92 3.92 6.73
N PHE A 207 13.40 4.19 5.50
CA PHE A 207 13.41 3.20 4.42
C PHE A 207 14.49 2.13 4.62
N THR A 208 15.68 2.50 5.12
CA THR A 208 16.76 1.53 5.35
C THR A 208 16.56 0.68 6.60
N GLY A 209 15.79 1.17 7.58
CA GLY A 209 15.53 0.47 8.85
C GLY A 209 14.22 -0.33 8.89
N GLY A 210 13.33 -0.16 7.91
CA GLY A 210 12.10 -0.92 7.75
C GLY A 210 12.31 -2.15 6.87
#